data_AF-A0A7J4G8B2-F1
#
_entry.id   AF-A0A7J4G8B2-F1
#
_cell.length_a   1.000
_cell.length_b   1.000
_cell.length_c   1.000
_cell.angle_alpha   90.00
_cell.angle_beta   90.00
_cell.angle_gamma   90.00
#
_symmetry.space_group_name_H-M   'P 1'
#
loop_
_entity.id
_entity.type
_entity.pdbx_description
1 polymer ?
#
loop_
_entity_poly.entity_id
_entity_poly.type
_entity_poly.pdbx_seq_one_letter_code
_entity_poly.pdbx_strand_id
1 'polypeptide(L)'
;MSLPRRAMEQMGFAICCLTCDADDVAGSPRCKSCISSHIRTRDKIADGPAESKADRISREFVTMLAKPIDYIDDPIHGETMAQYKMLIDAHHGLTPATTTEEIQAKFEALKNKKSISLIRNVATNRVWGEEVLGAEEREELLIKIAGEPKQKIPTWEELLEEVGDLLDSD
;
A
#
# COMPACT_ATOMS: atom_id res chain seq x y z
N MET A 1 20.76 -27.17 3.93
CA MET A 1 19.59 -26.48 4.54
C MET A 1 19.28 -25.27 3.70
N SER A 2 18.00 -25.08 3.34
CA SER A 2 17.57 -24.01 2.43
C SER A 2 17.49 -22.66 3.14
N LEU A 3 18.11 -21.60 2.61
CA LEU A 3 17.92 -20.23 3.12
C LEU A 3 16.42 -19.89 3.21
N PRO A 4 15.98 -19.10 4.21
CA PRO A 4 14.57 -18.76 4.34
C PRO A 4 14.13 -18.00 3.11
N ARG A 5 13.12 -18.54 2.43
CA ARG A 5 12.57 -17.88 1.25
C ARG A 5 11.90 -16.59 1.71
N ARG A 6 12.17 -15.47 1.05
CA ARG A 6 11.55 -14.16 1.36
C ARG A 6 10.03 -14.24 1.49
N ALA A 7 9.37 -15.07 0.67
CA ALA A 7 7.93 -15.30 0.78
C ALA A 7 7.52 -15.90 2.14
N MET A 8 8.29 -16.86 2.66
CA MET A 8 8.03 -17.49 3.96
C MET A 8 8.31 -16.53 5.11
N GLU A 9 9.36 -15.72 5.01
CA GLU A 9 9.68 -14.67 5.99
C GLU A 9 8.56 -13.62 6.08
N GLN A 10 8.11 -13.08 4.95
CA GLN A 10 7.02 -12.09 4.90
C GLN A 10 5.68 -12.60 5.43
N MET A 11 5.48 -13.92 5.43
CA MET A 11 4.28 -14.56 5.98
C MET A 11 4.43 -14.98 7.45
N GLY A 12 5.62 -14.84 8.05
CA GLY A 12 5.89 -15.30 9.42
C GLY A 12 6.15 -16.80 9.54
N PHE A 13 6.44 -17.49 8.44
CA PHE A 13 6.74 -18.94 8.42
C PHE A 13 8.21 -19.25 8.13
N ALA A 14 9.14 -18.33 8.42
CA ALA A 14 10.57 -18.55 8.19
C ALA A 14 11.10 -19.79 8.93
N ILE A 15 10.54 -20.11 10.12
CA ILE A 15 10.86 -21.32 10.89
C ILE A 15 10.72 -22.63 10.09
N CYS A 16 9.79 -22.66 9.14
CA CYS A 16 9.60 -23.83 8.28
C CYS A 16 10.83 -24.05 7.38
N CYS A 17 11.46 -22.98 6.91
CA CYS A 17 12.71 -23.06 6.15
C CYS A 17 13.90 -23.43 7.04
N LEU A 18 13.94 -22.92 8.29
CA LEU A 18 15.00 -23.24 9.26
C LEU A 18 15.07 -24.73 9.59
N THR A 19 13.92 -25.41 9.55
CA THR A 19 13.80 -26.85 9.82
C THR A 19 13.81 -27.70 8.54
N CYS A 20 14.00 -27.08 7.38
CA CYS A 20 13.94 -27.77 6.09
C CYS A 20 15.29 -28.37 5.69
N ASP A 21 15.27 -29.67 5.38
CA ASP A 21 16.39 -30.44 4.84
C ASP A 21 16.59 -30.26 3.32
N ALA A 22 15.69 -29.53 2.64
CA ALA A 22 15.79 -29.33 1.20
C ALA A 22 17.04 -28.53 0.79
N ASP A 23 17.56 -28.82 -0.39
CA ASP A 23 18.65 -28.06 -0.99
C ASP A 23 18.23 -26.62 -1.29
N ASP A 24 19.17 -25.69 -1.18
CA ASP A 24 18.93 -24.29 -1.49
C ASP A 24 18.96 -24.00 -3.01
N VAL A 25 18.07 -24.67 -3.75
CA VAL A 25 17.90 -24.45 -5.18
C VAL A 25 16.66 -23.60 -5.41
N ALA A 26 16.86 -22.42 -6.00
CA ALA A 26 15.78 -21.51 -6.35
C ALA A 26 14.77 -22.20 -7.28
N GLY A 27 13.48 -22.12 -6.93
CA GLY A 27 12.41 -22.69 -7.76
C GLY A 27 12.25 -24.21 -7.67
N SER A 28 12.86 -24.87 -6.67
CA SER A 28 12.63 -26.30 -6.44
C SER A 28 11.14 -26.62 -6.28
N PRO A 29 10.66 -27.77 -6.80
CA PRO A 29 9.26 -28.14 -6.75
C PRO A 29 8.76 -28.29 -5.30
N ARG A 30 9.63 -28.77 -4.40
CA ARG A 30 9.34 -28.89 -2.96
C ARG A 30 9.13 -27.54 -2.28
N CYS A 31 9.98 -26.55 -2.55
CA CYS A 31 9.78 -25.21 -1.99
C CYS A 31 8.50 -24.57 -2.55
N LYS A 32 8.20 -24.77 -3.85
CA LYS A 32 6.96 -24.26 -4.46
C LYS A 32 5.71 -24.82 -3.79
N SER A 33 5.65 -26.14 -3.57
CA SER A 33 4.52 -26.78 -2.90
C SER A 33 4.39 -26.31 -1.45
N CYS A 34 5.50 -26.25 -0.70
CA CYS A 34 5.55 -25.77 0.67
C CYS A 34 4.99 -24.34 0.79
N ILE A 35 5.52 -23.39 0.00
CA ILE A 35 5.08 -22.00 -0.01
C ILE A 35 3.58 -21.92 -0.35
N SER A 36 3.12 -22.65 -1.36
CA SER A 36 1.70 -22.66 -1.75
C SER A 36 0.78 -23.17 -0.63
N SER A 37 1.23 -24.15 0.15
CA SER A 37 0.48 -24.68 1.29
C SER A 37 0.39 -23.64 2.40
N HIS A 38 1.50 -22.98 2.72
CA HIS A 38 1.52 -21.93 3.75
C HIS A 38 0.67 -20.71 3.37
N ILE A 39 0.68 -20.29 2.10
CA ILE A 39 -0.21 -19.24 1.60
C ILE A 39 -1.66 -19.61 1.88
N ARG A 40 -2.10 -20.82 1.49
CA ARG A 40 -3.48 -21.27 1.72
C ARG A 40 -3.84 -21.30 3.20
N THR A 41 -2.93 -21.76 4.07
CA THR A 41 -3.18 -21.78 5.52
C THR A 41 -3.28 -20.37 6.07
N ARG A 42 -2.40 -19.46 5.65
CA ARG A 42 -2.43 -18.06 6.08
C ARG A 42 -3.69 -17.37 5.63
N ASP A 43 -4.09 -17.57 4.38
CA ASP A 43 -5.28 -16.95 3.82
C ASP A 43 -6.54 -17.46 4.54
N LYS A 44 -6.59 -18.74 4.93
CA LYS A 44 -7.67 -19.27 5.79
C LYS A 44 -7.68 -18.65 7.19
N ILE A 45 -6.51 -18.44 7.80
CA ILE A 45 -6.41 -17.76 9.11
C ILE A 45 -6.81 -16.29 8.97
N ALA A 46 -6.58 -15.66 7.81
CA ALA A 46 -6.91 -14.27 7.57
C ALA A 46 -8.35 -14.08 7.03
N ASP A 47 -9.05 -15.15 6.68
CA ASP A 47 -10.35 -15.08 6.02
C ASP A 47 -11.45 -14.63 6.97
N GLY A 48 -12.23 -13.64 6.55
CA GLY A 48 -13.38 -13.14 7.31
C GLY A 48 -13.06 -12.57 8.71
N PRO A 49 -14.12 -12.22 9.48
CA PRO A 49 -14.02 -11.78 10.86
C PRO A 49 -13.72 -12.94 11.80
N ALA A 50 -12.97 -12.68 12.87
CA ALA A 50 -12.58 -13.74 13.79
C ALA A 50 -13.73 -14.24 14.67
N GLU A 51 -14.17 -15.48 14.42
CA GLU A 51 -15.33 -16.10 15.08
C GLU A 51 -15.01 -16.63 16.49
N SER A 52 -13.76 -17.03 16.73
CA SER A 52 -13.32 -17.63 17.99
C SER A 52 -12.12 -16.91 18.61
N LYS A 53 -11.89 -17.13 19.91
CA LYS A 53 -10.66 -16.66 20.59
C LYS A 53 -9.41 -17.25 19.95
N ALA A 54 -9.47 -18.51 19.55
CA ALA A 54 -8.36 -19.18 18.88
C ALA A 54 -8.01 -18.52 17.55
N ASP A 55 -9.01 -18.08 16.79
CA ASP A 55 -8.79 -17.38 15.52
C ASP A 55 -8.10 -16.01 15.74
N ARG A 56 -8.56 -15.24 16.74
CA ARG A 56 -7.93 -13.96 17.11
C ARG A 56 -6.46 -14.13 17.49
N ILE A 57 -6.18 -15.07 18.39
CA ILE A 57 -4.81 -15.37 18.83
C ILE A 57 -3.96 -15.87 17.66
N SER A 58 -4.51 -16.70 16.77
CA SER A 58 -3.79 -17.21 15.60
C SER A 58 -3.36 -16.07 14.67
N ARG A 59 -4.26 -15.11 14.41
CA ARG A 59 -3.96 -13.93 13.58
C ARG A 59 -2.92 -13.02 14.21
N GLU A 60 -3.05 -12.77 15.51
CA GLU A 60 -2.08 -11.99 16.28
C GLU A 60 -0.70 -12.64 16.22
N PHE A 61 -0.61 -13.94 16.47
CA PHE A 61 0.64 -14.68 16.45
C PHE A 61 1.30 -14.72 15.07
N VAL A 62 0.53 -14.94 14.00
CA VAL A 62 1.06 -14.87 12.62
C VAL A 62 1.58 -13.46 12.31
N THR A 63 0.91 -12.41 12.81
CA THR A 63 1.35 -11.02 12.62
C THR A 63 2.65 -10.74 13.35
N MET A 64 2.77 -11.20 14.60
CA MET A 64 4.01 -11.11 15.38
C MET A 64 5.17 -11.82 14.68
N LEU A 65 4.96 -13.06 14.22
CA LEU A 65 5.98 -13.83 13.52
C LEU A 65 6.37 -13.23 12.16
N ALA A 66 5.47 -12.52 11.49
CA ALA A 66 5.79 -11.84 10.23
C ALA A 66 6.67 -10.59 10.43
N LYS A 67 6.61 -9.96 11.60
CA LYS A 67 7.39 -8.76 11.94
C LYS A 67 7.90 -8.79 13.38
N PRO A 68 8.79 -9.73 13.74
CA PRO A 68 9.17 -9.96 15.13
C PRO A 68 9.83 -8.74 15.80
N ILE A 69 10.52 -7.88 15.03
CA ILE A 69 11.17 -6.66 15.55
C ILE A 69 10.16 -5.70 16.18
N ASP A 70 8.97 -5.57 15.59
CA ASP A 70 7.94 -4.63 16.05
C ASP A 70 7.37 -5.04 17.42
N TYR A 71 7.64 -6.28 17.88
CA TYR A 71 7.10 -6.87 19.09
C TYR A 71 8.19 -7.32 20.09
N ILE A 72 9.44 -6.85 19.96
CA ILE A 72 10.53 -7.19 20.89
C ILE A 72 10.27 -6.63 22.31
N ASP A 73 9.58 -5.50 22.40
CA ASP A 73 9.24 -4.88 23.69
C ASP A 73 7.93 -5.44 24.31
N ASP A 74 7.33 -6.47 23.70
CA ASP A 74 6.13 -7.11 24.23
C ASP A 74 6.46 -7.84 25.57
N PRO A 75 5.65 -7.63 26.63
CA PRO A 75 5.96 -8.16 27.96
C PRO A 75 5.91 -9.68 28.06
N ILE A 76 5.25 -10.38 27.13
CA ILE A 76 5.05 -11.82 27.15
C ILE A 76 5.90 -12.50 26.07
N HIS A 77 5.90 -11.94 24.87
CA HIS A 77 6.48 -12.55 23.68
C HIS A 77 7.82 -11.93 23.25
N GLY A 78 8.21 -10.80 23.81
CA GLY A 78 9.37 -10.01 23.37
C GLY A 78 10.68 -10.78 23.30
N GLU A 79 11.02 -11.52 24.37
CA GLU A 79 12.23 -12.35 24.41
C GLU A 79 12.21 -13.42 23.30
N THR A 80 11.06 -14.06 23.08
CA THR A 80 10.92 -15.09 22.03
C THR A 80 11.00 -14.49 20.62
N MET A 81 10.47 -13.28 20.41
CA MET A 81 10.54 -12.58 19.14
C MET A 81 11.99 -12.17 18.81
N ALA A 82 12.75 -11.70 19.81
CA ALA A 82 14.17 -11.40 19.66
C ALA A 82 14.97 -12.65 19.26
N GLN A 83 14.78 -13.76 19.99
CA GLN A 83 15.43 -15.04 19.67
C GLN A 83 15.06 -15.54 18.27
N TYR A 84 13.77 -15.46 17.90
CA TYR A 84 13.31 -15.86 16.58
C TYR A 84 13.97 -15.04 15.47
N LYS A 85 14.08 -13.72 15.64
CA LYS A 85 14.77 -12.86 14.67
C LYS A 85 16.25 -13.20 14.55
N MET A 86 16.93 -13.44 15.67
CA MET A 86 18.33 -13.86 15.66
C MET A 86 18.55 -15.16 14.88
N LEU A 87 17.65 -16.14 15.04
CA LEU A 87 17.73 -17.42 14.31
C LEU A 87 17.50 -17.23 12.81
N ILE A 88 16.53 -16.39 12.42
CA ILE A 88 16.31 -16.02 11.02
C ILE A 88 17.57 -15.38 10.45
N ASP A 89 18.13 -14.38 11.12
CA ASP A 89 19.32 -13.64 10.66
C ASP A 89 20.54 -14.54 10.52
N ALA A 90 20.80 -15.39 11.51
CA ALA A 90 21.87 -16.38 11.43
C ALA A 90 21.69 -17.31 10.22
N HIS A 91 20.44 -17.66 9.89
CA HIS A 91 20.14 -18.56 8.78
C HIS A 91 20.12 -17.86 7.41
N HIS A 92 19.90 -16.54 7.32
CA HIS A 92 20.17 -15.79 6.10
C HIS A 92 21.68 -15.71 5.79
N GLY A 93 22.52 -16.17 6.71
CA GLY A 93 23.96 -15.96 6.70
C GLY A 93 24.29 -14.51 7.06
N LEU A 94 25.58 -14.17 7.07
CA LEU A 94 25.98 -12.77 6.96
C LEU A 94 25.52 -12.28 5.59
N THR A 95 24.26 -11.86 5.47
CA THR A 95 23.96 -10.75 4.55
C THR A 95 24.99 -9.71 4.92
N PRO A 96 25.89 -9.29 4.00
CA PRO A 96 26.82 -8.24 4.33
C PRO A 96 25.97 -7.13 4.92
N ALA A 97 26.29 -6.72 6.16
CA ALA A 97 25.73 -5.50 6.71
C ALA A 97 25.92 -4.50 5.57
N THR A 98 24.83 -4.02 4.97
CA THR A 98 24.93 -3.13 3.82
C THR A 98 25.72 -1.95 4.34
N THR A 99 27.01 -1.92 4.02
CA THR A 99 27.91 -0.88 4.47
C THR A 99 27.32 0.42 3.93
N THR A 100 27.63 1.53 4.57
CA THR A 100 27.21 2.85 4.07
C THR A 100 27.51 3.00 2.58
N GLU A 101 28.60 2.39 2.12
CA GLU A 101 29.03 2.28 0.72
C GLU A 101 28.09 1.44 -0.15
N GLU A 102 27.64 0.26 0.29
CA GLU A 102 26.67 -0.56 -0.46
C GLU A 102 25.27 0.08 -0.50
N ILE A 103 24.87 0.76 0.57
CA ILE A 103 23.64 1.57 0.60
C ILE A 103 23.76 2.68 -0.43
N GLN A 104 24.86 3.42 -0.42
CA GLN A 104 25.13 4.50 -1.37
C GLN A 104 25.16 3.98 -2.82
N ALA A 105 25.80 2.83 -3.08
CA ALA A 105 25.82 2.20 -4.39
C ALA A 105 24.42 1.79 -4.87
N LYS A 106 23.55 1.29 -3.97
CA LYS A 106 22.14 1.01 -4.28
C LYS A 106 21.35 2.28 -4.59
N PHE A 107 21.57 3.36 -3.84
CA PHE A 107 20.96 4.67 -4.12
C PHE A 107 21.43 5.25 -5.45
N GLU A 108 22.71 5.15 -5.78
CA GLU A 108 23.27 5.58 -7.05
C GLU A 108 22.72 4.75 -8.22
N ALA A 109 22.62 3.43 -8.06
CA ALA A 109 21.99 2.55 -9.04
C ALA A 109 20.50 2.87 -9.26
N LEU A 110 19.76 3.22 -8.20
CA LEU A 110 18.37 3.66 -8.30
C LEU A 110 18.24 5.06 -8.94
N LYS A 111 19.16 5.98 -8.66
CA LYS A 111 19.23 7.31 -9.27
C LYS A 111 19.51 7.23 -10.78
N ASN A 112 20.36 6.29 -11.18
CA ASN A 112 20.72 6.07 -12.58
C ASN A 112 19.69 5.26 -13.36
N LYS A 113 18.81 4.53 -12.67
CA LYS A 113 17.63 3.91 -13.31
C LYS A 113 16.65 5.00 -13.69
N LYS A 114 16.55 5.29 -15.00
CA LYS A 114 15.48 6.13 -15.56
C LYS A 114 14.13 5.46 -15.29
N SER A 115 13.48 5.84 -14.20
CA SER A 115 12.09 5.50 -13.97
C SER A 115 11.23 6.36 -14.91
N ILE A 116 10.86 5.77 -16.04
CA ILE A 116 9.75 6.28 -16.84
C ILE A 116 8.49 5.97 -16.01
N SER A 117 8.16 6.83 -15.05
CA SER A 117 6.90 6.65 -14.33
C SER A 117 5.77 6.94 -15.29
N LEU A 118 4.88 5.96 -15.47
CA LEU A 118 3.67 6.10 -16.29
C LEU A 118 2.86 7.35 -15.89
N ILE A 119 2.84 7.67 -14.59
CA ILE A 119 2.19 8.86 -14.03
C ILE A 119 2.85 10.15 -14.53
N ARG A 120 4.19 10.22 -14.63
CA ARG A 120 4.89 11.39 -15.17
C ARG A 120 4.57 11.58 -16.66
N ASN A 121 4.55 10.50 -17.45
CA ASN A 121 4.17 10.61 -18.87
C ASN A 121 2.72 11.08 -19.05
N VAL A 122 1.77 10.62 -18.22
CA VAL A 122 0.36 11.05 -18.30
C VAL A 122 0.18 12.50 -17.82
N ALA A 123 0.90 12.92 -16.78
CA ALA A 123 0.84 14.30 -16.28
C ALA A 123 1.51 15.31 -17.23
N THR A 124 2.60 14.92 -17.90
CA THR A 124 3.38 15.81 -18.78
C THR A 124 2.81 15.89 -20.21
N ASN A 125 1.99 14.92 -20.65
CA ASN A 125 1.33 14.98 -21.97
C ASN A 125 0.04 15.83 -22.00
N ARG A 126 -0.31 16.54 -20.91
CA ARG A 126 -1.32 17.59 -21.02
C ARG A 126 -0.70 18.79 -21.74
N VAL A 127 -0.92 18.83 -23.05
CA VAL A 127 -0.95 20.10 -23.78
C VAL A 127 -2.14 20.84 -23.18
N TRP A 128 -1.87 21.75 -22.25
CA TRP A 128 -2.87 22.76 -21.89
C TRP A 128 -3.09 23.55 -23.18
N GLY A 129 -4.10 23.18 -23.95
CA GLY A 129 -4.45 23.91 -25.15
C GLY A 129 -4.68 25.37 -24.77
N GLU A 130 -4.16 26.29 -25.58
CA GLU A 130 -4.49 27.72 -25.48
C GLU A 130 -5.99 27.99 -25.71
N GLU A 131 -6.74 26.95 -26.05
CA GLU A 131 -8.18 26.95 -26.27
C GLU A 131 -8.93 27.08 -24.93
N VAL A 132 -9.26 28.32 -24.64
CA VAL A 132 -10.13 28.71 -23.54
C VAL A 132 -11.57 28.30 -23.92
N LEU A 133 -12.17 27.38 -23.16
CA LEU A 133 -13.57 26.95 -23.34
C LEU A 133 -14.50 28.16 -23.51
N GLY A 134 -15.40 28.09 -24.49
CA GLY A 134 -16.41 29.11 -24.75
C GLY A 134 -17.46 29.19 -23.64
N ALA A 135 -18.29 30.24 -23.63
CA ALA A 135 -19.30 30.43 -22.58
C ALA A 135 -20.33 29.29 -22.51
N GLU A 136 -20.76 28.76 -23.65
CA GLU A 136 -21.72 27.66 -23.75
C GLU A 136 -21.12 26.32 -23.29
N GLU A 137 -19.87 26.02 -23.69
CA GLU A 137 -19.16 24.80 -23.30
C GLU A 137 -18.88 24.77 -21.79
N ARG A 138 -18.61 25.93 -21.19
CA ARG A 138 -18.46 26.07 -19.74
C ARG A 138 -19.75 25.77 -19.01
N GLU A 139 -20.89 26.24 -19.52
CA GLU A 139 -22.19 25.98 -18.92
C GLU A 139 -22.54 24.49 -19.03
N GLU A 140 -22.26 23.86 -20.17
CA GLU A 140 -22.45 22.41 -20.36
C GLU A 140 -21.59 21.58 -19.38
N LEU A 141 -20.34 22.00 -19.15
CA LEU A 141 -19.44 21.41 -18.15
C LEU A 141 -19.96 21.58 -16.73
N LEU A 142 -20.46 22.77 -16.40
CA LEU A 142 -21.03 23.06 -15.09
C LEU A 142 -22.27 22.20 -14.82
N ILE A 143 -23.14 22.01 -15.81
CA ILE A 143 -24.30 21.11 -15.71
C ILE A 143 -23.84 19.65 -15.48
N LYS A 144 -22.83 19.18 -16.20
CA LYS A 144 -22.29 17.81 -16.01
C LYS A 144 -21.67 17.58 -14.63
N ILE A 145 -21.10 18.63 -14.01
CA ILE A 145 -20.47 18.54 -12.68
C ILE A 145 -21.50 18.71 -11.56
N ALA A 146 -22.41 19.67 -11.67
CA ALA A 146 -23.33 20.05 -10.62
C ALA A 146 -24.69 19.35 -10.69
N GLY A 147 -25.02 18.68 -11.80
CA GLY A 147 -26.26 17.93 -12.00
C GLY A 147 -27.49 18.78 -12.35
N GLU A 148 -27.52 20.06 -11.97
CA GLU A 148 -28.60 21.00 -12.25
C GLU A 148 -28.06 22.33 -12.82
N PRO A 149 -28.78 22.99 -13.75
CA PRO A 149 -28.41 24.32 -14.22
C PRO A 149 -28.56 25.33 -13.07
N LYS A 150 -27.59 26.24 -12.92
CA LYS A 150 -27.68 27.29 -11.90
C LYS A 150 -28.92 28.14 -12.16
N GLN A 151 -29.70 28.38 -11.11
CA GLN A 151 -30.79 29.36 -11.17
C GLN A 151 -30.22 30.72 -11.57
N LYS A 152 -30.88 31.39 -12.53
CA LYS A 152 -30.49 32.73 -13.00
C LYS A 152 -30.50 33.66 -11.79
N ILE A 153 -29.33 34.12 -11.37
CA ILE A 153 -29.21 35.14 -10.32
C ILE A 153 -29.67 36.45 -10.97
N PRO A 154 -30.71 37.13 -10.43
CA PRO A 154 -31.20 38.37 -11.01
C PRO A 154 -30.11 39.44 -11.01
N THR A 155 -30.12 40.28 -12.02
CA THR A 155 -29.15 41.38 -12.13
C THR A 155 -29.45 42.46 -11.10
N TRP A 156 -28.46 43.31 -10.80
CA TRP A 156 -28.67 44.44 -9.90
C TRP A 156 -29.79 45.38 -10.37
N GLU A 157 -30.00 45.51 -11.68
CA GLU A 157 -31.11 46.29 -12.24
C GLU A 157 -32.46 45.62 -11.95
N GLU A 158 -32.58 44.31 -12.16
CA GLU A 158 -33.80 43.53 -11.85
C GLU A 158 -34.14 43.59 -10.35
N LEU A 159 -33.13 43.55 -9.48
CA LEU A 159 -33.30 43.69 -8.02
C LEU A 159 -33.66 45.11 -7.58
N LEU A 160 -33.15 46.14 -8.26
CA LEU A 160 -33.48 47.53 -7.96
C LEU A 160 -34.90 47.88 -8.41
N GLU A 161 -35.37 47.31 -9.52
CA GLU A 161 -36.74 47.42 -9.99
C GLU A 161 -37.71 46.74 -9.00
N GLU A 162 -37.37 45.53 -8.51
CA GLU A 162 -38.15 44.83 -7.48
C GLU A 162 -38.25 45.64 -6.17
N VAL A 163 -37.17 46.30 -5.75
CA VAL A 163 -37.18 47.17 -4.55
C VAL A 163 -37.94 48.48 -4.82
N GLY A 164 -37.87 49.02 -6.03
CA GLY A 164 -38.62 50.21 -6.45
C GLY A 164 -40.13 49.97 -6.40
N ASP A 165 -40.59 48.87 -6.99
CA ASP A 165 -41.99 48.45 -6.99
C ASP A 165 -42.51 48.22 -5.55
N LEU A 166 -41.64 47.76 -4.64
CA LEU A 166 -41.99 47.55 -3.24
C LEU A 166 -42.14 48.87 -2.46
N LEU A 167 -41.39 49.91 -2.85
CA LEU A 167 -41.44 51.25 -2.23
C LEU A 167 -42.58 52.12 -2.78
N ASP A 168 -43.00 51.91 -4.02
CA ASP A 168 -44.14 52.61 -4.65
C ASP A 168 -45.51 52.01 -4.26
N SER A 169 -45.52 50.97 -3.42
CA SER A 169 -46.72 50.24 -2.98
C SER A 169 -47.29 50.65 -1.61
N ASP A 170 -46.99 51.87 -1.13
CA ASP A 170 -47.63 52.52 0.05
C ASP A 170 -48.62 53.63 -0.35
#